data_AF-Q8TK76-F1
#
_entry.id   AF-Q8TK76-F1
#
_cell.length_a   1.000
_cell.length_b   1.000
_cell.length_c   1.000
_cell.angle_alpha   90.00
_cell.angle_beta   90.00
_cell.angle_gamma   90.00
#
_symmetry.space_group_name_H-M   'P 1'
#
loop_
_entity.id
_entity.type
_entity.pdbx_description
1 polymer ?
#
loop_
_entity_poly.entity_id
_entity_poly.type
_entity_poly.pdbx_seq_one_letter_code
_entity_poly.pdbx_strand_id
1 'polypeptide(L)'
;MRLAQKYPSNIKNLHGDIGICEFEFEIWNQICTFDYNYLKENAIEEKEYAVISLEKLLFLKALAMKMPRYLKDLELIVDKILKEAYDKQ
;
A
#
# COMPACT_ATOMS: atom_id res chain seq x y z
N MET A 1 8.72 -0.45 -18.00
CA MET A 1 8.97 0.09 -16.65
C MET A 1 10.14 1.06 -16.71
N ARG A 2 9.88 2.37 -16.90
CA ARG A 2 10.95 3.38 -17.05
C ARG A 2 11.78 3.58 -15.78
N LEU A 3 11.18 3.31 -14.61
CA LEU A 3 11.85 3.48 -13.32
C LEU A 3 12.94 2.43 -13.07
N ALA A 4 12.74 1.16 -13.46
CA ALA A 4 13.74 0.09 -13.25
C ALA A 4 15.02 0.34 -14.07
N GLN A 5 14.87 0.96 -15.24
CA GLN A 5 16.01 1.39 -16.05
C GLN A 5 16.72 2.61 -15.46
N LYS A 6 15.96 3.50 -14.80
CA LYS A 6 16.49 4.72 -14.17
C LYS A 6 17.20 4.45 -12.83
N TYR A 7 16.73 3.46 -12.07
CA TYR A 7 17.23 3.10 -10.74
C TYR A 7 17.53 1.59 -10.64
N PRO A 8 18.46 1.05 -11.44
CA PRO A 8 18.71 -0.39 -11.53
C PRO A 8 19.26 -0.99 -10.22
N SER A 9 20.04 -0.23 -9.45
CA SER A 9 20.62 -0.67 -8.17
C SER A 9 19.62 -0.65 -7.00
N ASN A 10 18.42 -0.14 -7.22
CA ASN A 10 17.39 0.06 -6.20
C ASN A 10 16.24 -0.92 -6.32
N ILE A 11 16.34 -1.88 -7.24
CA ILE A 11 15.32 -2.90 -7.45
C ILE A 11 15.35 -3.87 -6.26
N LYS A 12 14.19 -4.07 -5.65
CA LYS A 12 13.97 -5.09 -4.62
C LYS A 12 12.93 -6.11 -5.08
N ASN A 13 13.09 -7.33 -4.61
CA ASN A 13 12.12 -8.41 -4.77
C ASN A 13 11.77 -8.94 -3.38
N LEU A 14 10.51 -8.77 -2.98
CA LEU A 14 9.96 -9.33 -1.75
C LEU A 14 8.94 -10.41 -2.12
N HIS A 15 9.36 -11.66 -2.09
CA HIS A 15 8.49 -12.81 -2.36
C HIS A 15 7.71 -12.74 -3.69
N GLY A 16 8.30 -12.13 -4.73
CA GLY A 16 7.67 -11.93 -6.03
C GLY A 16 7.14 -10.52 -6.26
N ASP A 17 6.99 -9.71 -5.21
CA ASP A 17 6.66 -8.29 -5.33
C ASP A 17 7.92 -7.53 -5.75
N ILE A 18 7.93 -6.96 -6.96
CA ILE A 18 9.10 -6.27 -7.51
C ILE A 18 8.88 -4.77 -7.37
N GLY A 19 9.79 -4.12 -6.66
CA GLY A 19 9.70 -2.69 -6.40
C GLY A 19 11.02 -1.97 -6.58
N ILE A 20 10.95 -0.64 -6.53
CA ILE A 20 12.09 0.25 -6.50
C ILE A 20 12.05 0.98 -5.16
N CYS A 21 13.13 0.87 -4.41
CA CYS A 21 13.28 1.55 -3.14
C CYS A 21 14.32 2.66 -3.29
N GLU A 22 13.87 3.91 -3.38
CA GLU A 22 14.71 5.09 -3.60
C GLU A 22 14.12 6.30 -2.87
N PHE A 23 14.97 7.20 -2.37
CA PHE A 23 14.58 8.40 -1.61
C PHE A 23 13.63 8.12 -0.44
N GLU A 24 13.84 7.02 0.29
CA GLU A 24 12.98 6.56 1.41
C GLU A 24 11.57 6.09 1.00
N PHE A 25 11.24 6.14 -0.29
CA PHE A 25 9.99 5.60 -0.83
C PHE A 25 10.17 4.17 -1.30
N GLU A 26 9.10 3.40 -1.20
CA GLU A 26 9.01 2.08 -1.80
C GLU A 26 7.90 2.09 -2.85
N ILE A 27 8.27 1.84 -4.10
CA ILE A 27 7.35 1.83 -5.24
C ILE A 27 7.27 0.39 -5.72
N TRP A 28 6.16 -0.28 -5.41
CA TRP A 28 5.94 -1.68 -5.75
C TRP A 28 5.06 -1.82 -6.99
N ASN A 29 5.35 -2.80 -7.86
CA ASN A 29 4.47 -3.13 -8.99
C ASN A 29 3.22 -3.92 -8.55
N GLN A 30 3.30 -4.57 -7.40
CA GLN A 30 2.25 -5.33 -6.73
C GLN A 30 2.61 -5.45 -5.25
N ILE A 31 1.62 -5.66 -4.37
CA ILE A 31 1.82 -5.83 -2.93
C ILE A 31 1.10 -7.10 -2.50
N CYS A 32 1.82 -8.05 -1.91
CA CYS A 32 1.32 -9.38 -1.57
C CYS A 32 0.65 -10.07 -2.76
N THR A 33 1.24 -10.01 -3.97
CA THR A 33 0.68 -10.51 -5.24
C THR A 33 -0.56 -9.79 -5.78
N PHE A 34 -1.04 -8.73 -5.11
CA PHE A 34 -2.15 -7.90 -5.60
C PHE A 34 -1.63 -6.77 -6.46
N ASP A 35 -2.06 -6.76 -7.71
CA ASP A 35 -1.61 -5.79 -8.70
C ASP A 35 -2.34 -4.44 -8.60
N TYR A 36 -1.88 -3.49 -9.41
CA TYR A 36 -2.45 -2.16 -9.48
C TYR A 36 -3.95 -2.15 -9.84
N ASN A 37 -4.42 -3.05 -10.72
CA ASN A 37 -5.82 -3.06 -11.14
C ASN A 37 -6.75 -3.54 -10.03
N TYR A 38 -6.31 -4.53 -9.24
CA TYR A 38 -7.05 -4.99 -8.08
C TYR A 38 -7.09 -3.92 -6.97
N LEU A 39 -5.97 -3.23 -6.74
CA LEU A 39 -5.84 -2.26 -5.67
C LEU A 39 -6.56 -0.93 -5.98
N LYS A 40 -6.58 -0.50 -7.24
CA LYS A 40 -7.22 0.76 -7.67
C LYS A 40 -8.75 0.71 -7.72
N GLU A 41 -9.36 -0.44 -7.47
CA GLU A 41 -10.81 -0.59 -7.47
C GLU A 41 -11.45 0.42 -6.51
N ASN A 42 -12.31 1.31 -7.03
CA ASN A 42 -12.93 2.43 -6.31
C ASN A 42 -11.94 3.44 -5.71
N ALA A 43 -10.70 3.50 -6.21
CA ALA A 43 -9.75 4.51 -5.80
C ALA A 43 -10.20 5.92 -6.21
N ILE A 44 -9.81 6.90 -5.42
CA ILE A 44 -10.00 8.32 -5.74
C ILE A 44 -8.82 8.74 -6.61
N GLU A 45 -9.10 9.18 -7.83
CA GLU A 45 -8.09 9.70 -8.75
C GLU A 45 -7.70 11.12 -8.35
N GLU A 46 -6.45 11.30 -7.95
CA GLU A 46 -5.78 12.59 -7.83
C GLU A 46 -4.97 12.85 -9.11
N LYS A 47 -4.50 14.10 -9.29
CA LYS A 47 -3.86 14.53 -10.56
C LYS A 47 -2.79 13.57 -11.09
N GLU A 48 -1.96 13.00 -10.21
CA GLU A 48 -0.81 12.17 -10.59
C GLU A 48 -0.81 10.78 -9.92
N TYR A 49 -1.80 10.47 -9.09
CA TYR A 49 -1.84 9.24 -8.32
C TYR A 49 -3.28 8.84 -7.97
N ALA A 50 -3.49 7.55 -7.72
CA ALA A 50 -4.77 7.03 -7.24
C ALA A 50 -4.65 6.70 -5.74
N VAL A 51 -5.62 7.13 -4.96
CA VAL A 51 -5.71 6.85 -3.52
C VAL A 51 -6.68 5.71 -3.30
N ILE A 52 -6.16 4.56 -2.84
CA ILE A 52 -6.96 3.37 -2.56
C ILE A 52 -7.85 3.56 -1.33
N SER A 53 -8.90 2.74 -1.22
CA SER A 53 -9.81 2.78 -0.08
C SER A 53 -9.13 2.30 1.22
N LEU A 54 -9.67 2.73 2.36
CA LEU A 54 -9.18 2.28 3.67
C LEU A 54 -9.35 0.77 3.85
N GLU A 55 -10.37 0.16 3.25
CA GLU A 55 -10.58 -1.30 3.27
C GLU A 55 -9.48 -2.05 2.52
N LYS A 56 -9.08 -1.57 1.33
CA LYS A 56 -7.96 -2.15 0.58
C LYS A 56 -6.65 -2.01 1.35
N LEU A 57 -6.44 -0.84 1.98
CA LEU A 57 -5.26 -0.60 2.81
C LEU A 57 -5.25 -1.51 4.06
N LEU A 58 -6.38 -1.63 4.76
CA LEU A 58 -6.57 -2.52 5.90
C LEU A 58 -6.26 -3.98 5.54
N PHE A 59 -6.81 -4.45 4.41
CA PHE A 59 -6.56 -5.79 3.90
C PHE A 59 -5.07 -6.06 3.69
N LEU A 60 -4.34 -5.15 3.04
CA LEU A 60 -2.89 -5.28 2.83
C LEU A 60 -2.12 -5.33 4.16
N LYS A 61 -2.48 -4.50 5.14
CA LYS A 61 -1.82 -4.51 6.46
C LYS A 61 -2.13 -5.79 7.23
N ALA A 62 -3.34 -6.34 7.10
CA ALA A 62 -3.71 -7.60 7.73
C ALA A 62 -2.86 -8.77 7.18
N LEU A 63 -2.61 -8.80 5.87
CA LEU A 63 -1.74 -9.81 5.26
C LEU A 63 -0.30 -9.72 5.77
N ALA A 64 0.17 -8.51 6.08
CA ALA A 64 1.54 -8.25 6.52
C ALA A 64 1.69 -8.10 8.06
N MET A 65 0.63 -8.33 8.83
CA MET A 65 0.55 -7.98 10.26
C MET A 65 1.58 -8.68 11.17
N LYS A 66 2.20 -9.77 10.69
CA LYS A 66 3.27 -10.45 11.44
C LYS A 66 4.51 -9.57 11.63
N MET A 67 4.66 -8.49 10.85
CA MET A 67 5.71 -7.50 11.05
C MET A 67 5.22 -6.39 12.01
N PRO A 68 5.97 -6.06 13.08
CA PRO A 68 5.51 -5.11 14.10
C PRO A 68 5.11 -3.73 13.57
N ARG A 69 5.80 -3.22 12.55
CA ARG A 69 5.44 -1.95 11.88
C ARG A 69 4.04 -2.03 11.26
N TYR A 70 3.73 -3.11 10.55
CA TYR A 70 2.45 -3.25 9.84
C TYR A 70 1.30 -3.57 10.78
N LEU A 71 1.56 -4.19 11.94
CA LEU A 71 0.56 -4.30 13.00
C LEU A 71 0.15 -2.93 13.53
N LYS A 72 1.11 -2.03 13.78
CA LYS A 72 0.80 -0.65 14.20
C LYS A 72 0.04 0.13 13.13
N ASP A 73 0.42 -0.02 11.86
CA ASP A 73 -0.33 0.58 10.75
C ASP A 73 -1.77 0.04 10.71
N LEU A 74 -1.95 -1.27 10.92
CA LEU A 74 -3.27 -1.93 10.96
C LEU A 74 -4.14 -1.33 12.08
N GLU A 75 -3.61 -1.25 13.30
CA GLU A 75 -4.30 -0.68 14.46
C GLU A 75 -4.74 0.77 14.18
N LEU A 76 -3.86 1.59 13.61
CA LEU A 76 -4.17 2.99 13.25
C LEU A 76 -5.31 3.09 12.23
N ILE A 77 -5.33 2.22 11.22
CA ILE A 77 -6.38 2.20 10.20
C ILE A 77 -7.72 1.78 10.84
N VAL A 78 -7.70 0.75 11.69
CA VAL A 78 -8.89 0.30 12.42
C VAL A 78 -9.44 1.44 13.28
N ASP A 79 -8.59 2.11 14.06
CA ASP A 79 -9.00 3.24 14.90
C ASP A 79 -9.65 4.35 14.06
N LYS A 80 -9.08 4.68 12.90
CA LYS A 80 -9.63 5.67 11.97
C LYS A 80 -11.01 5.26 11.44
N ILE A 81 -11.19 4.00 11.03
CA ILE A 81 -12.47 3.48 10.52
C ILE A 81 -13.52 3.50 11.63
N LEU A 82 -13.20 3.02 12.83
CA LEU A 82 -14.12 3.00 13.96
C LEU A 82 -14.51 4.43 14.36
N LYS A 83 -13.55 5.35 14.38
CA LYS A 83 -13.82 6.77 14.63
C LYS A 83 -14.83 7.34 13.63
N GLU A 84 -14.64 7.09 12.33
CA GLU A 84 -15.60 7.56 11.30
C GLU A 84 -16.97 6.89 11.37
N ALA A 85 -17.05 5.66 11.86
CA ALA A 85 -18.30 4.94 12.03
C ALA A 85 -19.10 5.44 13.24
N TYR A 86 -18.41 5.74 14.35
CA TYR A 86 -19.05 6.07 15.64
C TYR A 86 -19.10 7.58 15.95
N ASP A 87 -18.17 8.41 15.46
CA ASP A 87 -18.17 9.87 15.68
C ASP A 87 -19.12 10.63 14.73
N LYS A 88 -19.99 9.92 14.00
CA LYS A 88 -21.09 10.54 13.23
C LYS A 88 -22.30 10.94 14.09
N GLN A 89 -22.13 11.05 15.41
CA GLN A 89 -23.13 11.57 16.35
C GLN A 89 -22.99 13.08 16.56
#